data_AF-A0A2Z6LSF4-F1
#
_entry.id   AF-A0A2Z6LSF4-F1
#
_cell.length_a   1.000
_cell.length_b   1.000
_cell.length_c   1.000
_cell.angle_alpha   90.00
_cell.angle_beta   90.00
_cell.angle_gamma   90.00
#
_symmetry.space_group_name_H-M   'P 1'
#
loop_
_entity.id
_entity.type
_entity.pdbx_description
1 polymer ?
#
loop_
_entity_poly.entity_id
_entity_poly.type
_entity_poly.pdbx_seq_one_letter_code
_entity_poly.pdbx_strand_id
1 'polypeptide(L)'
;MQSTIYVEMAPGDLYYHMRRDPLYIDDLETILDEGSLAFNLQIEDGSVEEVAEELMIMHEECLSGNFVSVERLIEASHNPAAYPHAEQVNFGTMH
;
A
#
# COMPACT_ATOMS: atom_id res chain seq x y z
N MET A 1 22.30 -31.84 -7.09
CA MET A 1 22.75 -30.73 -7.94
C MET A 1 21.76 -29.61 -7.73
N GLN A 2 22.12 -28.60 -6.95
CA GLN A 2 21.31 -27.39 -6.83
C GLN A 2 21.57 -26.56 -8.09
N SER A 3 20.54 -26.41 -8.93
CA SER A 3 20.58 -25.50 -10.05
C SER A 3 19.96 -24.18 -9.61
N THR A 4 20.80 -23.25 -9.19
CA THR A 4 20.42 -21.86 -9.00
C THR A 4 20.34 -21.22 -10.38
N ILE A 5 19.13 -20.83 -10.80
CA ILE A 5 18.94 -20.02 -12.00
C ILE A 5 18.89 -18.57 -11.52
N TYR A 6 20.01 -17.86 -11.67
CA TYR A 6 20.00 -16.40 -11.57
C TYR A 6 19.34 -15.88 -12.84
N VAL A 7 18.02 -15.68 -12.77
CA VAL A 7 17.32 -14.91 -13.79
C VAL A 7 17.59 -13.45 -13.46
N GLU A 8 18.31 -12.79 -14.36
CA GLU A 8 18.63 -11.37 -14.32
C GLU A 8 17.32 -10.58 -14.20
N MET A 9 17.00 -10.18 -12.97
CA MET A 9 15.71 -9.60 -12.60
C MET A 9 15.69 -8.14 -13.08
N ALA A 10 14.85 -7.84 -14.06
CA ALA A 10 14.64 -6.47 -14.48
C ALA A 10 14.02 -5.69 -13.30
N PRO A 11 14.30 -4.39 -13.13
CA PRO A 11 13.76 -3.59 -12.02
C PRO A 11 12.21 -3.50 -12.00
N GLY A 12 11.52 -4.03 -13.01
CA GLY A 12 10.06 -4.18 -13.03
C GLY A 12 9.53 -5.55 -12.57
N ASP A 13 10.40 -6.55 -12.42
CA ASP A 13 10.00 -7.91 -12.02
C ASP A 13 9.80 -8.03 -10.50
N LEU A 14 10.27 -7.06 -9.71
CA LEU A 14 10.04 -7.02 -8.26
C LEU A 14 8.53 -6.92 -7.93
N TYR A 15 7.77 -6.16 -8.73
CA TYR A 15 6.32 -6.04 -8.59
C TYR A 15 5.58 -7.34 -8.99
N TYR A 16 6.10 -8.05 -10.00
CA TYR A 16 5.48 -9.28 -10.50
C TYR A 16 5.83 -10.51 -9.64
N HIS A 17 7.00 -10.54 -9.01
CA HIS A 17 7.43 -11.63 -8.13
C HIS A 17 6.81 -11.59 -6.72
N MET A 18 6.30 -10.43 -6.28
CA MET A 18 5.55 -10.34 -5.02
C MET A 18 4.23 -11.15 -5.06
N ARG A 19 3.73 -11.55 -6.25
CA ARG A 19 2.47 -12.27 -6.41
C ARG A 19 2.51 -13.79 -6.15
N ARG A 20 3.62 -14.36 -5.69
CA ARG A 20 3.71 -15.82 -5.47
C ARG A 20 3.62 -16.26 -4.01
N ASP A 21 3.99 -15.41 -3.07
CA ASP A 21 3.90 -15.72 -1.65
C ASP A 21 2.76 -14.93 -1.01
N PRO A 22 1.96 -15.54 -0.12
CA PRO A 22 0.93 -14.82 0.62
C PRO A 22 1.58 -13.73 1.47
N LEU A 23 1.08 -12.50 1.33
CA LEU A 23 1.48 -11.38 2.18
C LEU A 23 0.65 -11.44 3.47
N TYR A 24 1.32 -11.39 4.62
CA TYR A 24 0.63 -11.29 5.91
C TYR A 24 0.31 -9.83 6.22
N ILE A 25 -0.66 -9.59 7.10
CA ILE A 25 -1.07 -8.23 7.47
C ILE A 25 0.10 -7.43 8.05
N ASP A 26 0.93 -8.03 8.91
CA ASP A 26 2.15 -7.40 9.45
C ASP A 26 3.14 -6.95 8.35
N ASP A 27 3.25 -7.73 7.27
CA ASP A 27 4.12 -7.37 6.13
C ASP A 27 3.51 -6.21 5.34
N LEU A 28 2.19 -6.18 5.20
CA LEU A 28 1.46 -5.10 4.55
C LEU A 28 1.53 -3.79 5.36
N GLU A 29 1.38 -3.86 6.67
CA GLU A 29 1.58 -2.72 7.59
C GLU A 29 2.99 -2.15 7.45
N THR A 30 4.00 -3.03 7.43
CA THR A 30 5.40 -2.61 7.25
C THR A 30 5.59 -1.86 5.92
N ILE A 31 5.01 -2.35 4.82
CA ILE A 31 5.07 -1.69 3.51
C ILE A 31 4.38 -0.32 3.53
N LEU A 32 3.22 -0.22 4.20
CA LEU A 32 2.48 1.04 4.32
C LEU A 32 3.24 2.07 5.16
N ASP A 33 3.87 1.64 6.26
CA ASP A 33 4.69 2.49 7.11
C ASP A 33 5.96 2.97 6.38
N GLU A 34 6.67 2.08 5.69
CA GLU A 34 7.80 2.44 4.83
C GLU A 34 7.40 3.43 3.73
N GLY A 35 6.23 3.24 3.14
CA GLY A 35 5.64 4.16 2.16
C GLY A 35 5.38 5.54 2.77
N SER A 36 4.80 5.59 3.97
CA SER A 36 4.57 6.84 4.72
C SER A 36 5.88 7.59 4.99
N LEU A 37 6.91 6.86 5.45
CA LEU A 37 8.23 7.43 5.71
C LEU A 37 8.88 7.99 4.44
N ALA A 38 8.65 7.38 3.27
CA ALA A 38 9.13 7.91 1.99
C ALA A 38 8.48 9.26 1.63
N PHE A 39 7.31 9.57 2.18
CA PHE A 39 6.66 10.89 2.10
C PHE A 39 7.04 11.81 3.27
N ASN A 40 7.98 11.42 4.13
CA ASN A 40 8.33 12.08 5.40
C ASN A 40 7.13 12.24 6.33
N LEU A 41 6.17 11.31 6.26
CA LEU A 41 5.02 11.25 7.15
C LEU A 41 5.29 10.19 8.22
N GLN A 42 4.97 10.55 9.47
CA GLN A 42 4.97 9.63 10.59
C GLN A 42 3.52 9.51 11.07
N ILE A 43 2.95 8.30 10.90
CA ILE A 43 1.54 8.02 11.19
C ILE A 43 1.50 7.09 12.41
N GLU A 44 1.16 7.63 13.58
CA GLU A 44 1.14 6.91 14.86
C GLU A 44 -0.27 6.79 15.46
N ASP A 45 -1.30 7.15 14.70
CA ASP A 45 -2.70 7.14 15.15
C ASP A 45 -3.38 5.77 14.99
N GLY A 46 -2.65 4.76 14.53
CA GLY A 46 -3.17 3.42 14.25
C GLY A 46 -3.82 3.28 12.86
N SER A 47 -3.90 4.34 12.06
CA SER A 47 -4.55 4.27 10.74
C SER A 47 -3.82 3.35 9.75
N VAL A 48 -2.54 3.08 9.94
CA VAL A 48 -1.78 2.10 9.13
C VAL A 48 -2.34 0.68 9.29
N GLU A 49 -2.61 0.26 10.52
CA GLU A 49 -3.20 -1.05 10.84
C GLU A 49 -4.62 -1.15 10.26
N GLU A 50 -5.46 -0.12 10.46
CA GLU A 50 -6.82 -0.09 9.91
C GLU A 50 -6.85 -0.16 8.37
N VAL A 51 -5.95 0.58 7.70
CA VAL A 51 -5.85 0.55 6.24
C VAL A 51 -5.34 -0.80 5.74
N ALA A 52 -4.39 -1.43 6.43
CA ALA A 52 -3.92 -2.77 6.10
C ALA A 52 -5.05 -3.80 6.21
N GLU A 53 -5.85 -3.75 7.28
CA GLU A 53 -7.02 -4.62 7.48
C GLU A 53 -8.04 -4.47 6.35
N GLU A 54 -8.44 -3.24 6.02
CA GLU A 54 -9.44 -2.98 4.98
C GLU A 54 -8.96 -3.43 3.59
N LEU A 55 -7.66 -3.27 3.29
CA LEU A 55 -7.06 -3.78 2.06
C LEU A 55 -7.08 -5.31 1.98
N MET A 56 -6.85 -6.00 3.10
CA MET A 56 -6.92 -7.47 3.17
C MET A 56 -8.36 -7.96 2.98
N ILE A 57 -9.33 -7.32 3.60
CA ILE A 57 -10.76 -7.61 3.41
C ILE A 57 -11.14 -7.43 1.93
N MET A 58 -10.79 -6.28 1.33
CA MET A 58 -11.08 -6.01 -0.06
C MET A 58 -10.42 -7.02 -1.01
N HIS A 59 -9.22 -7.52 -0.67
CA HIS A 59 -8.56 -8.60 -1.40
C HIS A 59 -9.34 -9.93 -1.30
N GLU A 60 -9.84 -10.31 -0.12
CA GLU A 60 -10.68 -11.51 0.05
C GLU A 60 -12.00 -11.42 -0.72
N GLU A 61 -12.63 -10.25 -0.72
CA GLU A 61 -13.82 -9.98 -1.53
C GLU A 61 -13.53 -10.17 -3.02
N CYS A 62 -12.41 -9.61 -3.50
CA CYS A 62 -11.98 -9.75 -4.89
C CYS A 62 -11.75 -11.22 -5.27
N LEU A 63 -11.14 -12.02 -4.39
CA LEU A 63 -10.97 -13.46 -4.59
C LEU A 63 -12.31 -14.21 -4.67
N SER A 64 -13.32 -13.72 -3.95
CA SER A 64 -14.69 -14.23 -3.98
C SER A 64 -15.51 -13.70 -5.17
N GLY A 65 -14.93 -12.85 -6.02
CA GLY A 65 -15.59 -12.20 -7.15
C GLY A 65 -16.51 -11.03 -6.76
N ASN A 66 -16.41 -10.54 -5.53
CA ASN A 66 -17.09 -9.34 -5.05
C ASN A 66 -16.15 -8.14 -5.17
N PHE A 67 -16.56 -7.11 -5.92
CA PHE A 67 -15.76 -5.91 -6.17
C PHE A 67 -16.41 -4.63 -5.62
N VAL A 68 -17.46 -4.76 -4.79
CA VAL A 68 -18.22 -3.61 -4.28
C VAL A 68 -17.32 -2.63 -3.51
N SER A 69 -16.39 -3.11 -2.68
CA SER A 69 -15.49 -2.24 -1.93
C SER A 69 -14.51 -1.48 -2.84
N VAL A 70 -14.07 -2.11 -3.93
CA VAL A 70 -13.25 -1.45 -4.97
C VAL A 70 -14.05 -0.36 -5.68
N GLU A 71 -15.30 -0.65 -6.08
CA GLU A 71 -16.18 0.34 -6.71
C GLU A 71 -16.42 1.55 -5.79
N ARG A 72 -16.71 1.31 -4.51
CA ARG A 72 -16.86 2.37 -3.50
C ARG A 72 -15.60 3.19 -3.31
N LEU A 73 -14.42 2.55 -3.31
CA LEU A 73 -13.14 3.24 -3.20
C LEU A 73 -12.89 4.15 -4.42
N ILE A 74 -13.20 3.67 -5.63
CA ILE A 74 -13.10 4.46 -6.86
C ILE A 74 -14.06 5.65 -6.80
N GLU A 75 -15.32 5.43 -6.41
CA GLU A 75 -16.31 6.51 -6.25
C GLU A 75 -15.86 7.56 -5.22
N ALA A 76 -15.32 7.12 -4.07
CA ALA A 76 -14.78 8.01 -3.04
C ALA A 76 -13.58 8.82 -3.54
N SER A 77 -12.68 8.20 -4.33
CA SER A 77 -11.51 8.87 -4.91
C SER A 77 -11.88 9.99 -5.89
N HIS A 78 -13.03 9.85 -6.55
CA HIS A 78 -13.56 10.86 -7.47
C HIS A 78 -14.30 12.00 -6.78
N ASN A 79 -14.45 11.95 -5.45
CA ASN A 79 -15.04 13.04 -4.69
C ASN A 79 -13.95 13.99 -4.15
N PRO A 80 -13.70 15.15 -4.80
CA PRO A 80 -12.68 16.10 -4.35
C PRO A 80 -13.00 16.74 -3.00
N ALA A 81 -14.20 16.56 -2.45
CA ALA A 81 -14.56 17.05 -1.12
C ALA A 81 -14.19 16.07 0.01
N ALA A 82 -13.79 14.83 -0.31
CA ALA A 82 -13.47 13.80 0.70
C ALA A 82 -12.05 13.94 1.27
N TYR A 83 -11.12 14.55 0.52
CA TYR A 83 -9.74 14.76 0.94
C TYR A 83 -9.40 16.25 0.85
N PRO A 84 -9.47 17.02 1.94
CA PRO A 84 -8.87 18.35 1.94
C PRO A 84 -7.38 18.17 1.59
N HIS A 85 -6.94 18.90 0.58
CA HIS A 85 -5.56 18.88 0.07
C HIS A 85 -4.59 18.85 1.25
N ALA A 86 -3.77 17.80 1.36
CA ALA A 86 -2.73 17.73 2.36
C ALA A 86 -1.78 18.91 2.13
N GLU A 87 -1.86 19.94 2.97
CA GLU A 87 -0.93 21.07 2.90
C GLU A 87 0.45 20.56 3.30
N GLN A 88 1.41 20.61 2.36
CA GLN A 88 2.80 20.33 2.66
C GLN A 88 3.29 21.38 3.67
N VAL A 89 3.54 20.95 4.91
CA VAL A 89 4.20 21.78 5.91
C VAL A 89 5.67 21.89 5.52
N ASN A 90 6.01 22.94 4.77
CA ASN A 90 7.40 23.26 4.46
C ASN A 90 8.06 23.76 5.75
N PHE A 91 8.69 22.86 6.49
CA PHE A 91 9.61 23.24 7.56
C PHE A 91 10.83 23.90 6.92
N GLY A 92 10.74 25.22 6.75
CA GLY A 92 11.86 26.03 6.30
C GLY A 92 13.07 25.75 7.17
N THR A 93 14.13 25.22 6.57
CA THR A 93 15.45 25.11 7.18
C THR A 93 15.90 26.50 7.62
N MET A 94 15.84 26.77 8.93
CA MET A 94 16.73 27.74 9.55
C MET A 94 18.13 27.12 9.60
N HIS A 95 19.00 27.49 8.66
CA HIS A 95 20.39 27.80 8.98
C HIS A 95 21.09 28.59 7.86
#